data_AF-A0A6A2Z4W8-F1
#
_entry.id   AF-A0A6A2Z4W8-F1
#
_cell.length_a   1.000
_cell.length_b   1.000
_cell.length_c   1.000
_cell.angle_alpha   90.00
_cell.angle_beta   90.00
_cell.angle_gamma   90.00
#
_symmetry.space_group_name_H-M   'P 1'
#
loop_
_entity.id
_entity.type
_entity.pdbx_description
1 polymer ?
#
loop_
_entity_poly.entity_id
_entity_poly.type
_entity_poly.pdbx_seq_one_letter_code
_entity_poly.pdbx_strand_id
1 'polypeptide(L)'
;MVMGAHRCNFPPISKCSTEGRLNQTVAADLDGTLLVSSSAFPYFMLIALEAGNIELVSRSVLPKFYADDVHPKTWRVSSSFGKRYIITATPRIMVEPFVKTYLGADKVIGTELKVTKSGRATGFTIKPGVLVGEHKSDAILKEFGTDLPDLGIGDRETDHGFMSLCKVRSH
;
A
#
# COMPACT_ATOMS: atom_id res chain seq x y z
N MET A 1 24.61 -16.10 10.72
CA MET A 1 24.88 -14.80 11.39
C MET A 1 23.64 -13.96 11.19
N VAL A 2 22.77 -13.88 12.21
CA VAL A 2 21.52 -13.11 12.11
C VAL A 2 21.92 -11.63 12.17
N MET A 3 21.74 -10.89 11.07
CA MET A 3 21.95 -9.45 11.07
C MET A 3 20.91 -8.84 12.01
N GLY A 4 21.38 -8.23 13.09
CA GLY A 4 20.52 -7.60 14.09
C GLY A 4 19.63 -6.54 13.44
N ALA A 5 18.35 -6.54 13.81
CA ALA A 5 17.42 -5.48 13.45
C ALA A 5 17.97 -4.14 13.94
N HIS A 6 18.54 -3.35 13.01
CA HIS A 6 18.79 -1.94 13.28
C HIS A 6 17.44 -1.32 13.63
N ARG A 7 17.33 -0.74 14.84
CA ARG A 7 16.19 0.10 15.19
C ARG A 7 16.22 1.31 14.26
N CYS A 8 15.49 1.23 13.16
CA CYS A 8 15.30 2.33 12.25
C CYS A 8 14.41 3.36 12.94
N ASN A 9 15.00 4.45 13.45
CA ASN A 9 14.22 5.55 13.99
C ASN A 9 13.70 6.40 12.83
N PHE A 10 12.42 6.27 12.51
CA PHE A 10 11.77 7.04 11.46
C PHE A 10 11.03 8.25 12.05
N PRO A 11 11.19 9.45 11.45
CA PRO A 11 10.50 10.63 11.94
C PRO A 11 8.99 10.53 11.68
N PRO A 12 8.15 11.06 12.59
CA PRO A 12 6.70 11.04 12.42
C PRO A 12 6.28 11.83 11.17
N ILE A 13 5.20 11.39 10.52
CA ILE A 13 4.65 12.01 9.31
C ILE A 13 4.36 13.52 9.46
N SER A 14 4.11 13.98 10.69
CA SER A 14 3.90 15.40 11.00
C SER A 14 5.12 16.29 10.74
N LYS A 15 6.31 15.72 10.58
CA LYS A 15 7.55 16.44 10.24
C LYS A 15 7.82 16.48 8.73
N CYS A 16 7.01 15.83 7.89
CA CYS A 16 7.18 15.87 6.44
C CYS A 16 6.67 17.19 5.85
N SER A 17 7.54 17.89 5.11
CA SER A 17 7.13 19.03 4.29
C SER A 17 6.38 18.57 3.05
N THR A 18 5.28 19.27 2.74
CA THR A 18 4.44 19.13 1.54
C THR A 18 4.85 20.06 0.40
N GLU A 19 5.84 20.93 0.61
CA GLU A 19 6.26 21.93 -0.38
C GLU A 19 7.20 21.31 -1.42
N GLY A 20 7.05 21.71 -2.70
CA GLY A 20 7.94 21.31 -3.78
C GLY A 20 7.88 19.83 -4.19
N ARG A 21 6.80 19.11 -3.86
CA ARG A 21 6.66 17.66 -4.07
C ARG A 21 6.08 17.26 -5.44
N LEU A 22 5.68 18.21 -6.27
CA LEU A 22 4.97 17.95 -7.55
C LEU A 22 5.77 17.17 -8.59
N ASN A 23 7.11 17.17 -8.53
CA ASN A 23 7.95 16.37 -9.43
C ASN A 23 8.56 15.14 -8.75
N GLN A 24 8.12 14.84 -7.53
CA GLN A 24 8.65 13.76 -6.70
C GLN A 24 7.70 12.58 -6.63
N THR A 25 8.26 11.42 -6.28
CA THR A 25 7.55 10.17 -6.11
C THR A 25 7.47 9.77 -4.64
N VAL A 26 6.27 9.41 -4.17
CA VAL A 26 6.05 8.79 -2.86
C VAL A 26 5.65 7.33 -3.01
N ALA A 27 6.22 6.49 -2.16
CA ALA A 27 5.86 5.09 -1.95
C ALA A 27 5.28 4.97 -0.53
N ALA A 28 3.98 4.72 -0.43
CA ALA A 28 3.29 4.61 0.85
C ALA A 28 2.67 3.23 1.02
N ASP A 29 2.82 2.66 2.22
CA ASP A 29 1.98 1.54 2.61
C ASP A 29 0.50 1.96 2.68
N LEU A 30 -0.40 1.02 2.44
CA LEU A 30 -1.83 1.26 2.54
C LEU A 30 -2.36 1.05 3.97
N ASP A 31 -2.12 -0.12 4.55
CA ASP A 31 -2.88 -0.66 5.69
C ASP A 31 -2.28 -0.22 7.03
N GLY A 32 -2.87 0.79 7.67
CA GLY A 32 -2.34 1.43 8.88
C GLY A 32 -1.51 2.69 8.59
N THR A 33 -1.26 2.97 7.32
CA THR A 33 -0.50 4.15 6.85
C THR A 33 -1.40 5.15 6.12
N LEU A 34 -1.91 4.81 4.93
CA LEU A 34 -2.89 5.63 4.21
C LEU A 34 -4.31 5.41 4.70
N LEU A 35 -4.59 4.21 5.20
CA LEU A 35 -5.78 3.87 5.96
C LEU A 35 -5.46 3.88 7.46
N VAL A 36 -6.40 4.29 8.29
CA VAL A 36 -6.29 4.25 9.75
C VAL A 36 -6.27 2.80 10.22
N SER A 37 -7.10 1.95 9.64
CA SER A 37 -7.15 0.53 10.00
C SER A 37 -5.95 -0.22 9.43
N SER A 38 -5.28 -0.96 10.31
CA SER A 38 -4.12 -1.76 9.98
C SER A 38 -4.45 -3.24 9.72
N SER A 39 -5.74 -3.59 9.76
CA SER A 39 -6.26 -4.93 9.51
C SER A 39 -7.25 -4.90 8.34
N ALA A 40 -6.96 -5.71 7.32
CA ALA A 40 -7.87 -5.86 6.18
C ALA A 40 -9.05 -6.82 6.45
N PHE A 41 -9.12 -7.42 7.64
CA PHE A 41 -10.14 -8.41 8.00
C PHE A 41 -11.58 -7.91 7.78
N PRO A 42 -11.98 -6.69 8.22
CA PRO A 42 -13.33 -6.20 7.99
C PRO A 42 -13.70 -6.13 6.49
N TYR A 43 -12.74 -5.76 5.64
CA TYR A 43 -12.94 -5.70 4.19
C TYR A 43 -13.06 -7.08 3.56
N PHE A 44 -12.27 -8.05 4.03
CA PHE A 44 -12.42 -9.45 3.62
C PHE A 44 -13.78 -10.04 4.04
N MET A 45 -14.22 -9.76 5.27
CA MET A 45 -15.52 -10.20 5.76
C MET A 45 -16.66 -9.65 4.90
N LEU A 46 -16.57 -8.37 4.52
CA LEU A 46 -17.54 -7.73 3.64
C LEU A 46 -17.60 -8.37 2.24
N ILE A 47 -16.44 -8.69 1.65
CA ILE A 47 -16.38 -9.45 0.38
C ILE A 47 -17.01 -10.83 0.53
N ALA A 48 -16.75 -11.52 1.63
CA ALA A 48 -17.27 -12.86 1.86
C ALA A 48 -18.79 -12.87 2.01
N LEU A 49 -19.37 -11.88 2.71
CA LEU A 49 -20.81 -11.75 2.94
C LEU A 49 -21.57 -11.40 1.65
N GLU A 50 -20.99 -10.57 0.78
CA GLU A 50 -21.59 -10.20 -0.51
C GLU A 50 -21.49 -11.30 -1.58
N ALA A 51 -20.98 -12.49 -1.21
CA ALA A 51 -21.14 -13.80 -1.87
C ALA A 51 -20.80 -13.94 -3.37
N GLY A 52 -20.32 -12.91 -4.06
CA GLY A 52 -20.49 -12.86 -5.51
C GLY A 52 -19.22 -12.71 -6.34
N ASN A 53 -18.56 -11.58 -6.22
CA ASN A 53 -17.52 -11.20 -7.18
C ASN A 53 -16.63 -10.13 -6.55
N ILE A 54 -15.37 -10.49 -6.29
CA ILE A 54 -14.41 -9.58 -5.65
C ILE A 54 -14.29 -8.26 -6.42
N GLU A 55 -14.27 -8.29 -7.75
CA GLU A 55 -14.15 -7.08 -8.58
C GLU A 55 -15.35 -6.15 -8.42
N LEU A 56 -16.56 -6.71 -8.35
CA LEU A 56 -17.78 -5.93 -8.17
C LEU A 56 -17.76 -5.25 -6.79
N VAL A 57 -17.47 -6.02 -5.74
CA VAL A 57 -17.45 -5.52 -4.36
C VAL A 57 -16.36 -4.46 -4.19
N SER A 58 -15.17 -4.66 -4.79
CA SER A 58 -14.07 -3.68 -4.78
C SER A 58 -14.42 -2.33 -5.39
N ARG A 59 -15.37 -2.30 -6.34
CA ARG A 59 -15.75 -1.08 -7.08
C ARG A 59 -17.00 -0.41 -6.54
N SER A 60 -17.90 -1.18 -5.93
CA SER A 60 -19.23 -0.69 -5.53
C SER A 60 -19.40 -0.55 -4.03
N VAL A 61 -18.79 -1.42 -3.24
CA VAL A 61 -18.99 -1.48 -1.79
C VAL A 61 -17.78 -0.93 -1.05
N LEU A 62 -16.60 -1.53 -1.27
CA LEU A 62 -15.39 -1.17 -0.52
C LEU A 62 -14.99 0.31 -0.59
N PRO A 63 -15.19 1.06 -1.69
CA PRO A 63 -14.75 2.45 -1.75
C PRO A 63 -15.32 3.33 -0.65
N LYS A 64 -16.58 3.09 -0.24
CA LYS A 64 -17.19 3.84 0.86
C LYS A 64 -16.47 3.55 2.19
N PHE A 65 -16.22 2.28 2.47
CA PHE A 65 -15.56 1.87 3.71
C PHE A 65 -14.11 2.33 3.77
N TYR A 66 -13.37 2.23 2.67
CA TYR A 66 -12.01 2.76 2.61
C TYR A 66 -11.97 4.28 2.71
N ALA A 67 -12.93 5.00 2.12
CA ALA A 67 -13.00 6.45 2.23
C ALA A 67 -13.15 6.93 3.68
N ASP A 68 -14.03 6.26 4.44
CA ASP A 68 -14.23 6.54 5.87
C ASP A 68 -12.98 6.21 6.72
N ASP A 69 -12.10 5.35 6.21
CA ASP A 69 -10.88 4.88 6.88
C ASP A 69 -9.61 5.61 6.42
N VAL A 70 -9.67 6.62 5.55
CA VAL A 70 -8.46 7.34 5.10
C VAL A 70 -7.82 8.13 6.24
N HIS A 71 -6.52 7.90 6.50
CA HIS A 71 -5.77 8.64 7.50
C HIS A 71 -5.41 10.07 7.01
N PRO A 72 -5.96 11.14 7.61
CA PRO A 72 -5.94 12.48 7.02
C PRO A 72 -4.54 13.09 6.93
N LYS A 73 -3.67 12.82 7.90
CA LYS A 73 -2.30 13.38 7.91
C LYS A 73 -1.43 12.73 6.83
N THR A 74 -1.52 11.42 6.70
CA THR A 74 -0.75 10.67 5.69
C THR A 74 -1.25 11.00 4.30
N TRP A 75 -2.57 11.06 4.12
CA TRP A 75 -3.17 11.50 2.87
C TRP A 75 -2.74 12.90 2.49
N ARG A 76 -2.76 13.87 3.41
CA ARG A 76 -2.28 15.24 3.15
C ARG A 76 -0.84 15.26 2.62
N VAL A 77 0.06 14.47 3.21
CA VAL A 77 1.44 14.39 2.73
C VAL A 77 1.53 13.70 1.37
N SER A 78 0.94 12.51 1.23
CA SER A 78 0.99 11.72 -0.01
C SER A 78 0.38 12.47 -1.21
N SER A 79 -0.75 13.15 -1.00
CA SER A 79 -1.46 13.92 -2.03
C SER A 79 -0.68 15.12 -2.58
N SER A 80 0.35 15.58 -1.86
CA SER A 80 1.24 16.66 -2.35
C SER A 80 2.23 16.20 -3.43
N PHE A 81 2.45 14.89 -3.57
CA PHE A 81 3.40 14.33 -4.53
C PHE A 81 2.80 14.19 -5.92
N GLY A 82 3.63 14.47 -6.93
CA GLY A 82 3.25 14.32 -8.34
C GLY A 82 2.98 12.88 -8.75
N LYS A 83 3.76 11.94 -8.20
CA LYS A 83 3.59 10.50 -8.43
C LYS A 83 3.38 9.75 -7.13
N ARG A 84 2.35 8.91 -7.08
CA ARG A 84 1.89 8.18 -5.89
C ARG A 84 1.86 6.68 -6.17
N TYR A 85 2.72 5.95 -5.48
CA TYR A 85 2.78 4.49 -5.49
C TYR A 85 2.26 3.94 -4.18
N ILE A 86 1.32 3.01 -4.26
CA ILE A 86 0.75 2.33 -3.10
C ILE A 86 1.34 0.94 -3.01
N ILE A 87 1.84 0.59 -1.84
CA ILE A 87 2.38 -0.72 -1.50
C ILE A 87 1.44 -1.33 -0.45
N THR A 88 1.12 -2.61 -0.55
CA THR A 88 0.15 -3.21 0.38
C THR A 88 0.25 -4.73 0.40
N ALA A 89 0.06 -5.30 1.59
CA ALA A 89 -0.10 -6.75 1.75
C ALA A 89 -1.51 -7.21 1.29
N THR A 90 -2.48 -6.31 1.25
CA THR A 90 -3.85 -6.60 0.83
C THR A 90 -3.89 -6.94 -0.68
N PRO A 91 -4.75 -7.87 -1.11
CA PRO A 91 -4.91 -8.19 -2.51
C PRO A 91 -5.16 -6.96 -3.39
N ARG A 92 -4.34 -6.77 -4.42
CA ARG A 92 -4.42 -5.58 -5.30
C ARG A 92 -5.84 -5.39 -5.86
N ILE A 93 -6.48 -6.47 -6.28
CA ILE A 93 -7.85 -6.48 -6.84
C ILE A 93 -8.91 -5.89 -5.88
N MET A 94 -8.64 -5.90 -4.57
CA MET A 94 -9.54 -5.32 -3.55
C MET A 94 -9.41 -3.80 -3.44
N VAL A 95 -8.20 -3.30 -3.53
CA VAL A 95 -7.87 -1.92 -3.14
C VAL A 95 -7.61 -1.02 -4.33
N GLU A 96 -7.13 -1.57 -5.45
CA GLU A 96 -6.71 -0.81 -6.61
C GLU A 96 -7.81 0.10 -7.18
N PRO A 97 -9.08 -0.34 -7.31
CA PRO A 97 -10.14 0.56 -7.76
C PRO A 97 -10.29 1.79 -6.86
N PHE A 98 -10.25 1.60 -5.54
CA PHE A 98 -10.39 2.71 -4.60
C PHE A 98 -9.19 3.66 -4.67
N VAL A 99 -7.96 3.15 -4.51
CA VAL A 99 -6.79 4.03 -4.38
C VAL A 99 -6.45 4.74 -5.69
N LYS A 100 -6.72 4.13 -6.86
CA LYS A 100 -6.54 4.82 -8.15
C LYS A 100 -7.60 5.89 -8.38
N THR A 101 -8.87 5.58 -8.12
CA THR A 101 -9.97 6.52 -8.40
C THR A 101 -10.05 7.66 -7.40
N TYR A 102 -9.86 7.39 -6.10
CA TYR A 102 -10.13 8.34 -5.03
C TYR A 102 -8.86 8.93 -4.41
N LEU A 103 -7.76 8.16 -4.35
CA LEU A 103 -6.47 8.64 -3.84
C LEU A 103 -5.49 9.03 -4.96
N GLY A 104 -5.92 8.94 -6.23
CA GLY A 104 -5.13 9.28 -7.41
C GLY A 104 -3.77 8.58 -7.47
N ALA A 105 -3.70 7.34 -6.99
CA ALA A 105 -2.50 6.53 -7.13
C ALA A 105 -2.20 6.25 -8.61
N ASP A 106 -0.94 6.43 -9.01
CA ASP A 106 -0.46 6.07 -10.35
C ASP A 106 -0.30 4.55 -10.48
N LYS A 107 0.13 3.91 -9.39
CA LYS A 107 0.42 2.48 -9.37
C LYS A 107 0.10 1.87 -8.00
N VAL A 108 -0.38 0.63 -8.05
CA VAL A 108 -0.58 -0.21 -6.87
C VAL A 108 0.26 -1.46 -7.02
N ILE A 109 1.12 -1.70 -6.04
CA ILE A 109 1.93 -2.90 -5.88
C ILE A 109 1.33 -3.63 -4.67
N GLY A 110 0.50 -4.63 -4.96
CA GLY A 110 -0.23 -5.39 -3.93
C GLY A 110 -0.03 -6.89 -4.07
N THR A 111 -0.59 -7.65 -3.14
CA THR A 111 -0.61 -9.12 -3.24
C THR A 111 -1.48 -9.54 -4.43
N GLU A 112 -0.98 -10.45 -5.27
CA GLU A 112 -1.72 -10.97 -6.41
C GLU A 112 -2.42 -12.28 -6.05
N LEU A 113 -3.74 -12.33 -6.21
CA LEU A 113 -4.52 -13.56 -6.02
C LEU A 113 -4.52 -14.40 -7.29
N LYS A 114 -4.51 -15.72 -7.11
CA LYS A 114 -4.83 -16.66 -8.17
C LYS A 114 -6.34 -16.63 -8.37
N VAL A 115 -6.75 -16.24 -9.57
CA VAL A 115 -8.15 -16.17 -10.00
C VAL A 115 -8.37 -17.21 -11.09
N THR A 116 -9.51 -17.89 -11.03
CA THR A 116 -9.94 -18.84 -12.07
C THR A 116 -10.35 -18.11 -13.35
N LYS A 117 -10.46 -18.83 -14.47
CA LYS A 117 -10.98 -18.24 -15.73
C LYS A 117 -12.39 -17.66 -15.60
N SER A 118 -13.18 -18.13 -14.63
CA SER A 118 -14.52 -17.61 -14.33
C SER A 118 -14.53 -16.42 -13.36
N GLY A 119 -13.37 -15.85 -13.01
CA GLY A 119 -13.29 -14.66 -12.15
C GLY A 119 -13.35 -14.95 -10.64
N ARG A 120 -13.36 -16.23 -10.23
CA ARG A 120 -13.40 -16.60 -8.81
C ARG A 120 -12.00 -16.64 -8.20
N ALA A 121 -11.79 -15.95 -7.08
CA ALA A 121 -10.57 -16.05 -6.29
C ALA A 121 -10.44 -17.46 -5.69
N THR A 122 -9.27 -18.08 -5.77
CA THR A 122 -9.06 -19.46 -5.30
C THR A 122 -8.60 -19.55 -3.84
N GLY A 123 -8.40 -18.41 -3.16
CA GLY A 123 -7.78 -18.35 -1.83
C GLY A 123 -6.26 -18.54 -1.82
N PHE A 124 -5.63 -18.66 -2.99
CA PHE A 124 -4.18 -18.79 -3.12
C PHE A 124 -3.59 -17.53 -3.76
N THR A 125 -2.35 -17.20 -3.41
CA THR A 125 -1.58 -16.11 -4.02
C THR A 125 -0.74 -16.61 -5.18
N ILE A 126 -0.47 -15.72 -6.15
CA ILE A 126 0.55 -15.93 -7.18
C ILE A 126 1.93 -15.63 -6.56
N LYS A 127 2.99 -16.30 -7.03
CA LYS A 127 4.36 -16.01 -6.58
C LYS A 127 4.68 -14.51 -6.75
N PRO A 128 5.39 -13.87 -5.80
CA PRO A 128 6.12 -14.49 -4.68
C PRO A 128 5.25 -14.85 -3.46
N GLY A 129 3.98 -14.47 -3.44
CA GLY A 129 3.06 -14.70 -2.33
C GLY A 129 2.52 -13.39 -1.77
N VAL A 130 2.30 -13.35 -0.46
CA VAL A 130 1.86 -12.13 0.23
C VAL A 130 2.98 -11.09 0.22
N LEU A 131 2.64 -9.84 -0.14
CA LEU A 131 3.58 -8.73 -0.26
C LEU A 131 3.85 -8.07 1.11
N VAL A 132 4.70 -8.70 1.92
CA VAL A 132 5.11 -8.24 3.26
C VAL A 132 6.63 -8.33 3.44
N GLY A 133 7.20 -7.49 4.30
CA GLY A 133 8.62 -7.57 4.65
C GLY A 133 9.53 -7.42 3.43
N GLU A 134 10.45 -8.37 3.25
CA GLU A 134 11.40 -8.40 2.13
C GLU A 134 10.71 -8.35 0.76
N HIS A 135 9.52 -8.96 0.61
CA HIS A 135 8.78 -8.88 -0.65
C HIS A 135 8.37 -7.46 -1.02
N LYS A 136 8.10 -6.57 -0.04
CA LYS A 136 7.86 -5.14 -0.32
C LYS A 136 9.13 -4.46 -0.83
N SER A 137 10.26 -4.73 -0.20
CA SER A 137 11.57 -4.22 -0.64
C SER A 137 11.90 -4.66 -2.06
N ASP A 138 11.76 -5.95 -2.35
CA ASP A 138 12.02 -6.53 -3.66
C ASP A 138 11.10 -5.94 -4.74
N ALA A 139 9.84 -5.70 -4.40
CA ALA A 139 8.89 -5.10 -5.33
C ALA A 139 9.23 -3.62 -5.65
N ILE A 140 9.70 -2.85 -4.67
CA ILE A 140 10.23 -1.50 -4.91
C ILE A 140 11.47 -1.54 -5.80
N LEU A 141 12.45 -2.40 -5.49
CA LEU A 141 13.65 -2.54 -6.32
C LEU A 141 13.32 -2.97 -7.75
N LYS A 142 12.35 -3.87 -7.91
CA LYS A 142 11.90 -4.33 -9.23
C LYS A 142 11.20 -3.24 -10.04
N GLU A 143 10.37 -2.42 -9.41
CA GLU A 143 9.61 -1.36 -10.09
C GLU A 143 10.51 -0.16 -10.44
N PHE A 144 11.38 0.24 -9.52
CA PHE A 144 12.14 1.49 -9.63
C PHE A 144 13.60 1.32 -10.06
N GLY A 145 14.18 0.12 -9.92
CA GLY A 145 15.59 -0.11 -10.15
C GLY A 145 16.45 0.82 -9.29
N THR A 146 17.18 1.73 -9.93
CA THR A 146 18.03 2.73 -9.26
C THR A 146 17.34 4.05 -8.94
N ASP A 147 16.20 4.36 -9.57
CA ASP A 147 15.49 5.63 -9.39
C ASP A 147 14.43 5.51 -8.28
N LEU A 148 14.92 5.37 -7.05
CA LEU A 148 14.09 5.06 -5.88
C LEU A 148 13.18 6.23 -5.46
N PRO A 149 12.02 5.95 -4.84
CA PRO A 149 11.09 6.98 -4.39
C PRO A 149 11.73 8.02 -3.47
N ASP A 150 11.27 9.27 -3.58
CA ASP A 150 11.77 10.37 -2.76
C ASP A 150 11.30 10.27 -1.30
N LEU A 151 10.13 9.68 -1.06
CA LEU A 151 9.58 9.44 0.26
C LEU A 151 8.99 8.03 0.39
N GLY A 152 9.39 7.32 1.44
CA GLY A 152 8.76 6.09 1.92
C GLY A 152 7.89 6.35 3.15
N ILE A 153 6.65 5.85 3.18
CA ILE A 153 5.76 5.96 4.34
C ILE A 153 5.27 4.57 4.75
N GLY A 154 5.35 4.23 6.03
CA GLY A 154 4.88 2.95 6.56
C GLY A 154 4.74 3.00 8.08
N ASP A 155 3.90 2.15 8.66
CA ASP A 155 3.57 2.14 10.10
C ASP A 155 4.10 0.91 10.85
N ARG A 156 4.65 -0.10 10.16
CA ARG A 156 5.10 -1.36 10.78
C ARG A 156 6.56 -1.68 10.52
N GLU A 157 7.14 -2.53 11.35
CA GLU A 157 8.50 -3.06 11.15
C GLU A 157 8.67 -3.75 9.80
N THR A 158 7.60 -4.38 9.28
CA THR A 158 7.57 -5.01 7.96
C THR A 158 7.75 -4.02 6.80
N ASP A 159 7.58 -2.72 7.05
CA ASP A 159 7.71 -1.65 6.06
C ASP A 159 9.12 -1.05 6.06
N HIS A 160 9.87 -1.25 7.15
CA HIS A 160 11.18 -0.65 7.33
C HIS A 160 12.16 -1.00 6.20
N GLY A 161 12.03 -2.20 5.63
CA GLY A 161 12.82 -2.64 4.49
C GLY A 161 12.65 -1.71 3.28
N PHE A 162 11.42 -1.55 2.79
CA PHE A 162 11.18 -0.72 1.61
C PHE A 162 11.34 0.78 1.92
N MET A 163 10.96 1.23 3.12
CA MET A 163 11.14 2.61 3.54
C MET A 163 12.62 3.01 3.57
N SER A 164 13.50 2.08 3.92
CA SER A 164 14.95 2.33 3.95
C SER A 164 15.58 2.44 2.57
N LEU A 165 14.89 1.98 1.51
CA LEU A 165 15.29 2.19 0.11
C LEU A 165 14.96 3.61 -0.37
N CYS A 166 13.97 4.26 0.23
CA CYS A 166 13.53 5.60 -0.20
C CYS A 166 14.51 6.68 0.29
N LYS A 167 14.60 7.81 -0.44
CA LYS A 167 15.54 8.89 -0.12
C LYS A 167 15.25 9.53 1.24
N VAL A 168 13.97 9.69 1.56
CA VAL A 168 13.45 10.13 2.85
C VAL A 168 12.39 9.13 3.30
N ARG A 169 12.13 9.06 4.61
CA ARG A 169 11.20 8.10 5.22
C ARG A 169 10.45 8.70 6.39
N SER A 170 9.18 8.31 6.55
CA SER A 170 8.35 8.72 7.68
C SER A 170 7.40 7.63 8.15
N HIS A 171 7.10 7.68 9.44
CA HIS A 171 6.21 6.77 10.17
C HIS A 171 4.94 7.49 10.60
#